data_AF-A0A2U2Z3A6-F1
#
_entry.id   AF-A0A2U2Z3A6-F1
#
_cell.length_a   1.000
_cell.length_b   1.000
_cell.length_c   1.000
_cell.angle_alpha   90.00
_cell.angle_beta   90.00
_cell.angle_gamma   90.00
#
_symmetry.space_group_name_H-M   'P 1'
#
loop_
_entity.id
_entity.type
_entity.pdbx_description
1 polymer ?
#
loop_
_entity_poly.entity_id
_entity_poly.type
_entity_poly.pdbx_seq_one_letter_code
_entity_poly.pdbx_strand_id
1 'polypeptide(L)' 'MPFTATIQADGGEPVVLTTKEPALLKGTLTNYLPRGDLHVLEKPVDLVAPDAPHRVLARIPKFPVKMGAP' A
#
# COMPACT_ATOMS: atom_id res chain seq x y z
N MET A 1 -6.36 -5.96 2.78
CA MET A 1 -5.85 -5.47 4.06
C MET A 1 -6.00 -3.96 4.13
N PRO A 2 -6.76 -3.38 5.07
CA PRO A 2 -6.75 -1.94 5.32
C PRO A 2 -5.46 -1.54 6.04
N PHE A 3 -4.95 -0.34 5.79
CA PHE A 3 -3.82 0.22 6.53
C PHE A 3 -3.92 1.74 6.68
N THR A 4 -3.16 2.26 7.63
CA THR A 4 -2.99 3.70 7.86
C THR A 4 -1.53 4.07 7.62
N ALA A 5 -1.29 5.19 6.95
CA ALA A 5 0.04 5.72 6.72
C ALA A 5 0.10 7.18 7.18
N THR A 6 1.19 7.54 7.85
CA THR A 6 1.49 8.94 8.19
C THR A 6 2.49 9.46 7.17
N ILE A 7 2.11 10.54 6.47
CA ILE A 7 2.97 11.23 5.51
C ILE A 7 3.49 12.48 6.19
N GLN A 8 4.80 12.59 6.32
CA GLN A 8 5.47 13.79 6.82
C GLN A 8 6.24 14.42 5.67
N ALA A 9 5.90 15.66 5.33
CA ALA A 9 6.68 16.48 4.42
C ALA A 9 7.67 17.33 5.24
N ASP A 10 8.85 17.61 4.70
CA ASP A 10 9.84 18.46 5.36
C ASP A 10 9.24 19.85 5.62
N GLY A 11 9.10 20.21 6.90
CA GLY A 11 8.52 21.48 7.35
C GLY A 11 6.98 21.56 7.38
N GLY A 12 6.28 20.46 7.12
CA GLY A 12 4.80 20.38 7.20
C GLY A 12 4.29 19.57 8.40
N GLU A 13 3.02 19.77 8.76
CA GLU A 13 2.36 18.91 9.75
C GLU A 13 2.15 17.49 9.20
N PRO A 14 2.38 16.44 10.01
CA PRO A 14 2.13 15.07 9.59
C PRO A 14 0.65 14.85 9.24
N VAL A 15 0.40 14.25 8.07
CA VAL A 15 -0.95 13.91 7.62
C VAL A 15 -1.17 12.40 7.76
N VAL A 16 -2.24 12.01 8.45
CA VAL A 16 -2.67 10.63 8.57
C VAL A 16 -3.64 10.29 7.45
N LEU A 17 -3.31 9.29 6.63
CA LEU A 17 -4.14 8.80 5.55
C LEU A 17 -4.51 7.34 5.77
N THR A 18 -5.72 6.98 5.37
CA THR A 18 -6.23 5.60 5.41
C THR A 18 -6.61 5.12 4.01
N THR A 19 -6.57 3.81 3.79
CA THR A 19 -7.01 3.22 2.53
C THR A 19 -8.51 3.40 2.32
N LYS A 20 -8.91 3.94 1.16
CA LYS A 20 -10.34 4.02 0.76
C LYS A 20 -10.97 2.64 0.60
N GLU A 21 -10.22 1.73 0.01
CA GLU A 21 -10.59 0.32 -0.15
C GLU A 21 -9.43 -0.56 0.31
N PRO A 22 -9.69 -1.77 0.84
CA PRO A 22 -8.63 -2.66 1.28
C PRO A 22 -7.63 -2.94 0.16
N ALA A 23 -6.34 -2.88 0.47
CA ALA A 23 -5.29 -3.28 -0.47
C ALA A 23 -5.38 -4.79 -0.74
N LEU A 24 -5.37 -5.16 -2.03
CA LEU A 24 -5.34 -6.55 -2.50
C LEU A 24 -3.98 -6.84 -3.13
N LEU A 25 -3.33 -7.89 -2.62
CA LEU A 25 -2.02 -8.35 -3.08
C LEU A 25 -2.20 -9.62 -3.90
N LYS A 26 -1.69 -9.59 -5.13
CA LYS A 26 -1.58 -10.75 -6.01
C LYS A 26 -0.18 -11.32 -5.89
N GLY A 27 -0.07 -12.53 -5.34
CA GLY A 27 1.17 -13.30 -5.32
C GLY A 27 1.24 -14.24 -6.51
N THR A 28 2.44 -14.44 -7.06
CA THR A 28 2.69 -15.53 -8.01
C THR A 28 3.50 -16.61 -7.29
N LEU A 29 2.87 -17.76 -7.02
CA LEU A 29 3.57 -18.94 -6.53
C LEU A 29 4.45 -19.48 -7.66
N THR A 30 5.71 -19.06 -7.70
CA THR A 30 6.70 -19.69 -8.57
C THR A 30 7.15 -20.99 -7.93
N ASN A 31 6.51 -22.10 -8.28
CA ASN A 31 7.08 -23.41 -8.02
C ASN A 31 8.49 -23.45 -8.63
N TYR A 32 9.48 -23.80 -7.81
CA TYR A 32 10.92 -23.92 -8.13
C TYR A 32 11.71 -22.61 -8.30
N LEU A 33 12.04 -21.93 -7.19
CA LEU A 33 13.38 -21.41 -6.85
C LEU A 33 13.32 -20.75 -5.44
N PRO A 34 14.38 -20.80 -4.61
CA PRO A 34 14.37 -20.40 -3.20
C PRO A 34 14.39 -18.86 -2.98
N ARG A 35 13.87 -18.09 -3.93
CA ARG A 35 13.92 -16.63 -3.91
C ARG A 35 12.51 -16.06 -3.87
N GLY A 36 11.93 -16.07 -2.66
CA GLY A 36 10.84 -15.20 -2.16
C GLY A 36 9.65 -14.91 -3.09
N ASP A 37 8.43 -15.16 -2.59
CA ASP A 37 7.21 -14.83 -3.32
C ASP A 37 7.15 -13.33 -3.66
N LEU A 38 7.02 -13.03 -4.96
CA LEU A 38 6.82 -11.66 -5.43
C LEU A 38 5.33 -11.31 -5.32
N HIS A 39 5.02 -10.33 -4.47
CA HIS A 39 3.67 -9.80 -4.32
C HIS A 39 3.55 -8.44 -5.00
N VAL A 40 2.52 -8.29 -5.83
CA VAL A 40 2.17 -7.04 -6.50
C VAL A 40 0.76 -6.61 -6.10
N LEU A 41 0.52 -5.30 -6.02
CA LEU A 41 -0.86 -4.80 -5.89
C LEU A 41 -1.68 -5.22 -7.10
N GLU A 42 -2.89 -5.73 -6.85
CA GLU A 42 -3.84 -6.06 -7.93
C GLU A 42 -4.30 -4.80 -8.66
N LYS A 43 -4.51 -3.72 -7.91
CA LYS A 43 -4.88 -2.39 -8.41
C LYS A 43 -4.23 -1.29 -7.55
N PRO A 44 -4.07 -0.07 -8.09
CA PRO A 44 -3.63 1.08 -7.30
C PRO A 44 -4.51 1.28 -6.05
N VAL A 45 -3.89 1.67 -4.95
CA VAL A 45 -4.59 1.91 -3.68
C VAL A 45 -4.76 3.42 -3.48
N ASP A 46 -6.00 3.84 -3.33
CA ASP A 46 -6.34 5.23 -3.02
C ASP A 46 -6.30 5.46 -1.50
N LEU A 47 -5.67 6.57 -1.12
CA LEU A 47 -5.55 7.03 0.26
C LEU A 47 -6.40 8.28 0.46
N VAL A 48 -7.16 8.29 1.55
CA VAL A 48 -8.11 9.35 1.92
C VAL A 48 -7.82 9.79 3.35
N ALA A 49 -8.23 11.02 3.69
CA ALA A 49 -8.23 11.43 5.08
C ALA A 49 -9.41 10.78 5.83
N PRO A 50 -9.25 10.37 7.10
CA PRO A 50 -10.32 9.76 7.88
C PRO A 50 -11.58 10.63 8.00
N ASP A 51 -11.41 11.95 8.02
CA ASP A 51 -12.47 12.96 8.13
C ASP A 51 -13.07 13.37 6.76
N ALA A 52 -12.42 13.03 5.65
CA ALA A 52 -12.88 13.33 4.29
C ALA A 52 -12.76 12.12 3.34
N PRO A 53 -13.53 11.03 3.57
CA PRO A 53 -13.39 9.76 2.86
C PRO A 53 -13.74 9.83 1.36
N HIS A 54 -14.45 10.89 0.94
CA HIS A 54 -14.81 11.11 -0.46
C HIS A 54 -13.68 11.71 -1.30
N ARG A 55 -12.65 12.28 -0.66
CA ARG A 55 -11.56 12.97 -1.34
C ARG A 55 -10.30 12.11 -1.30
N VAL A 56 -9.87 11.65 -2.48
CA VAL A 56 -8.58 10.97 -2.64
C VAL A 56 -7.47 12.02 -2.52
N LEU A 57 -6.55 11.81 -1.58
CA LEU A 57 -5.42 12.70 -1.30
C LEU A 57 -4.10 12.15 -1.83
N ALA A 58 -3.98 10.84 -1.92
CA ALA A 58 -2.81 10.18 -2.52
C ALA A 58 -3.22 8.85 -3.16
N ARG A 59 -2.38 8.37 -4.09
CA ARG A 59 -2.54 7.08 -4.74
C ARG A 59 -1.21 6.35 -4.71
N ILE A 60 -1.24 5.09 -4.28
CA ILE A 60 -0.10 4.17 -4.39
C ILE A 60 -0.27 3.40 -5.70
N PRO A 61 0.51 3.73 -6.75
CA PRO A 61 0.33 3.11 -8.07
C PRO A 61 0.79 1.65 -8.09
N LYS A 62 1.89 1.36 -7.40
CA LYS A 62 2.48 0.03 -7.26
C LYS A 62 3.21 -0.04 -5.92
N PHE A 63 3.05 -1.14 -5.22
CA PHE A 63 3.77 -1.40 -3.98
C PHE A 63 4.54 -2.71 -4.19
N PRO A 64 5.82 -2.66 -4.60
CA PRO A 64 6.64 -3.86 -4.73
C PRO A 64 6.99 -4.35 -3.33
N VAL A 65 6.28 -5.37 -2.84
CA VAL A 65 6.63 -6.04 -1.59
C VAL A 65 7.41 -7.29 -1.96
N LYS A 66 8.71 -7.31 -1.66
CA LYS A 66 9.42 -8.58 -1.49
C LYS A 66 9.16 -9.06 -0.06
N MET A 67 8.34 -10.08 0.08
CA MET A 67 8.26 -10.81 1.35
C MET A 67 9.28 -11.95 1.27
N GLY A 68 10.45 -11.75 1.87
CA GLY A 68 11.46 -12.79 2.08
C GLY A 68 11.70 -12.93 3.58
N ALA A 69 11.77 -14.17 4.07
CA ALA A 69 12.13 -14.45 5.46
C ALA A 69 13.55 -13.93 5.78
N PRO A 70 13.81 -13.45 7.02
CA PRO A 70 15.15 -13.08 7.46
C PRO A 70 16.11 -14.28 7.47
#